data_AF-H9NM88-F1
#
_entry.id   AF-H9NM88-F1
#
_cell.length_a   1.000
_cell.length_b   1.000
_cell.length_c   1.000
_cell.angle_alpha   90.00
_cell.angle_beta   90.00
_cell.angle_gamma   90.00
#
_symmetry.space_group_name_H-M   'P 1'
#
loop_
_entity.id
_entity.type
_entity.pdbx_description
1 polymer ?
#
loop_
_entity_poly.entity_id
_entity_poly.type
_entity_poly.pdbx_seq_one_letter_code
_entity_poly.pdbx_strand_id
1 'polypeptide(L)'
;QTQIAGQSLDASKLDVNVMDQIRNMGGLQLVMPQAFAETDCGVLESSGRNVVEFNLTGVSVELPIMGGKTYNAMTFSEQVPGPTLRVTQGDVVKMTLTIPDDEVTGHGNDMHASQMSAGNFESVNPGEVSQYCYIAESAGIFKYHCSGVKLIGMDQHVLSGMYGIAIVDPANGYKKLMVEKTSGSGELDRKFYDADALEFQLQYNQLYLTPEGNYDAGAMFQHHNTATVVNGMQFGYVPNMAHNLLVNGDVNKNIFVAQPWNGLEHKQYQSQLLFVENDQHVRLFIENQGNEPVFFHIVGEILDRVVQGNRVQSAATETWLLGGSQGMIVDSVFD
;
A
#
# COMPACT_ATOMS: atom_id res chain seq x y z
N GLN A 1 -14.70 -13.28 -15.13
CA GLN A 1 -15.90 -12.66 -14.53
C GLN A 1 -16.54 -13.62 -13.56
N THR A 2 -16.33 -13.41 -12.27
CA THR A 2 -17.18 -13.98 -11.21
C THR A 2 -17.30 -12.89 -10.16
N GLN A 3 -18.15 -11.90 -10.41
CA GLN A 3 -18.52 -10.94 -9.38
C GLN A 3 -19.53 -11.64 -8.47
N ILE A 4 -19.10 -12.00 -7.26
CA ILE A 4 -20.02 -12.27 -6.17
C ILE A 4 -20.32 -10.91 -5.56
N ALA A 5 -21.38 -10.27 -6.04
CA ALA A 5 -21.95 -9.12 -5.35
C ALA A 5 -22.54 -9.61 -4.02
N GLY A 6 -21.95 -9.22 -2.91
CA GLY A 6 -22.54 -9.46 -1.59
C GLY A 6 -23.81 -8.63 -1.46
N GLN A 7 -24.98 -9.25 -1.60
CA GLN A 7 -26.23 -8.64 -1.17
C GLN A 7 -26.35 -8.82 0.34
N SER A 8 -26.44 -7.73 1.10
CA SER A 8 -26.90 -7.80 2.48
C SER A 8 -28.38 -8.19 2.46
N LEU A 9 -28.68 -9.42 2.85
CA LEU A 9 -30.06 -9.89 3.00
C LEU A 9 -30.60 -9.42 4.35
N ASP A 10 -31.66 -8.60 4.32
CA ASP A 10 -32.43 -8.24 5.51
C ASP A 10 -33.21 -9.46 5.99
N ALA A 11 -32.62 -10.18 6.96
CA ALA A 11 -33.18 -11.42 7.50
C ALA A 11 -34.57 -11.24 8.12
N SER A 12 -34.99 -10.02 8.44
CA SER A 12 -36.33 -9.73 8.97
C SER A 12 -37.44 -9.82 7.91
N LYS A 13 -37.07 -9.82 6.62
CA LYS A 13 -37.98 -9.86 5.46
C LYS A 13 -37.97 -11.19 4.70
N LEU A 14 -37.15 -12.15 5.14
CA LEU A 14 -37.06 -13.45 4.53
C LEU A 14 -38.08 -14.40 5.17
N ASP A 15 -38.84 -15.08 4.32
CA ASP A 15 -39.75 -16.13 4.75
C ASP A 15 -38.95 -17.25 5.45
N VAL A 16 -39.47 -17.80 6.55
CA VAL A 16 -38.74 -18.75 7.42
C VAL A 16 -38.18 -19.95 6.63
N ASN A 17 -38.84 -20.28 5.52
CA ASN A 17 -38.49 -21.34 4.59
C ASN A 17 -37.17 -21.11 3.82
N VAL A 18 -36.79 -19.86 3.57
CA VAL A 18 -35.54 -19.52 2.86
C VAL A 18 -34.33 -19.76 3.76
N MET A 19 -34.44 -19.44 5.05
CA MET A 19 -33.37 -19.68 6.02
C MET A 19 -33.12 -21.18 6.23
N ASP A 20 -34.19 -21.99 6.21
CA ASP A 20 -34.06 -23.45 6.29
C ASP A 20 -33.50 -24.05 4.99
N GLN A 21 -33.82 -23.49 3.82
CA GLN A 21 -33.15 -23.86 2.56
C GLN A 21 -31.65 -23.53 2.57
N ILE A 22 -31.25 -22.35 3.04
CA ILE A 22 -29.84 -21.95 3.16
C ILE A 22 -29.07 -22.89 4.11
N ARG A 23 -29.69 -23.27 5.24
CA ARG A 23 -29.12 -24.25 6.19
C ARG A 23 -28.99 -25.64 5.58
N ASN A 24 -30.00 -26.08 4.82
CA ASN A 24 -30.02 -27.39 4.16
C ASN A 24 -29.08 -27.48 2.94
N MET A 25 -28.70 -26.34 2.35
CA MET A 25 -27.70 -26.27 1.27
C MET A 25 -26.25 -26.46 1.75
N GLY A 26 -26.03 -26.65 3.05
CA GLY A 26 -24.68 -26.83 3.62
C GLY A 26 -23.81 -25.59 3.45
N GLY A 27 -24.43 -24.40 3.35
CA GLY A 27 -23.72 -23.14 3.22
C GLY A 27 -22.76 -22.96 4.40
N LEU A 28 -21.47 -22.77 4.10
CA LEU A 28 -20.46 -22.40 5.08
C LEU A 28 -20.95 -21.18 5.86
N GLN A 29 -21.39 -21.38 7.10
CA GLN A 29 -21.58 -20.28 8.03
C GLN A 29 -20.19 -19.82 8.45
N LEU A 30 -19.62 -18.89 7.69
CA LEU A 30 -18.37 -18.21 8.01
C LEU A 30 -18.64 -17.28 9.21
N VAL A 31 -18.78 -17.88 10.39
CA VAL A 31 -18.76 -17.14 11.65
C VAL A 31 -17.30 -16.82 11.91
N MET A 32 -16.89 -15.58 11.64
CA MET A 32 -15.63 -15.06 12.18
C MET A 32 -15.71 -15.20 13.70
N PRO A 33 -14.81 -15.96 14.35
CA PRO A 33 -14.82 -16.09 15.79
C PRO A 33 -14.76 -14.70 16.43
N GLN A 34 -15.63 -14.45 17.40
CA GLN A 34 -15.75 -13.15 18.08
C GLN A 34 -14.42 -12.66 18.68
N ALA A 35 -13.48 -13.59 18.94
CA ALA A 35 -12.12 -13.32 19.38
C ALA A 35 -11.30 -12.43 18.42
N PHE A 36 -11.66 -12.37 17.13
CA PHE A 36 -10.99 -11.56 16.11
C PHE A 36 -11.79 -10.29 15.73
N ALA A 37 -12.99 -10.11 16.31
CA ALA A 37 -13.98 -9.13 15.88
C ALA A 37 -14.29 -8.05 16.93
N GLU A 38 -13.51 -7.96 18.02
CA GLU A 38 -13.73 -6.89 19.00
C GLU A 38 -13.30 -5.55 18.39
N THR A 39 -14.27 -4.77 17.93
CA THR A 39 -14.07 -3.45 17.29
C THR A 39 -14.47 -2.29 18.19
N ASP A 40 -14.94 -2.57 19.41
CA ASP A 40 -15.26 -1.54 20.40
C ASP A 40 -13.97 -0.84 20.85
N CYS A 41 -13.80 0.40 20.41
CA CYS A 41 -12.64 1.21 20.76
C CYS A 41 -12.47 1.36 22.28
N GLY A 42 -13.55 1.50 23.06
CA GLY A 42 -13.44 1.65 24.51
C GLY A 42 -12.87 0.41 25.19
N VAL A 43 -13.27 -0.79 24.72
CA VAL A 43 -12.70 -2.05 25.21
C VAL A 43 -11.25 -2.22 24.78
N LEU A 44 -10.95 -1.97 23.50
CA LEU A 44 -9.60 -2.12 22.98
C LEU A 44 -8.61 -1.12 23.61
N GLU A 45 -9.01 0.14 23.78
CA GLU A 45 -8.18 1.16 24.43
C GLU A 45 -7.91 0.84 25.90
N SER A 46 -8.85 0.16 26.58
CA SER A 46 -8.69 -0.27 27.98
C SER A 46 -8.03 -1.65 28.15
N SER A 47 -7.62 -2.31 27.06
CA SER A 47 -7.04 -3.65 27.09
C SER A 47 -5.61 -3.74 27.65
N GLY A 48 -4.96 -2.60 27.90
CA GLY A 48 -3.55 -2.52 28.33
C GLY A 48 -2.54 -2.71 27.20
N ARG A 49 -3.00 -2.83 25.94
CA ARG A 49 -2.17 -2.81 24.73
C ARG A 49 -1.70 -1.38 24.43
N ASN A 50 -0.62 -1.28 23.67
CA ASN A 50 -0.23 0.00 23.08
C ASN A 50 -1.31 0.42 22.06
N VAL A 51 -1.76 1.67 22.11
CA VAL A 51 -2.76 2.22 21.21
C VAL A 51 -2.07 3.22 20.29
N VAL A 52 -2.21 3.01 18.99
CA VAL A 52 -1.69 3.89 17.95
C VAL A 52 -2.85 4.55 17.24
N GLU A 53 -2.93 5.87 17.34
CA GLU A 53 -3.91 6.67 16.61
C GLU A 53 -3.45 6.86 15.16
N PHE A 54 -4.36 6.65 14.23
CA PHE A 54 -4.13 6.82 12.81
C PHE A 54 -5.23 7.68 12.21
N ASN A 55 -4.94 8.97 12.10
CA ASN A 55 -5.90 9.98 11.68
C ASN A 55 -5.64 10.35 10.22
N LEU A 56 -6.66 10.19 9.37
CA LEU A 56 -6.61 10.49 7.95
C LEU A 56 -7.71 11.49 7.57
N THR A 57 -7.42 12.35 6.60
CA THR A 57 -8.41 13.21 5.97
C THR A 57 -8.64 12.73 4.53
N GLY A 58 -9.88 12.41 4.15
CA GLY A 58 -10.21 12.08 2.77
C GLY A 58 -10.46 13.36 1.97
N VAL A 59 -9.67 13.63 0.93
CA VAL A 59 -9.78 14.87 0.14
C VAL A 59 -9.34 14.67 -1.31
N SER A 60 -10.05 15.32 -2.23
CA SER A 60 -9.73 15.39 -3.65
C SER A 60 -8.80 16.58 -3.94
N VAL A 61 -7.69 16.34 -4.63
CA VAL A 61 -6.71 17.37 -4.99
C VAL A 61 -6.20 17.19 -6.43
N GLU A 62 -5.75 18.27 -7.05
CA GLU A 62 -5.02 18.18 -8.32
C GLU A 62 -3.53 17.93 -8.06
N LEU A 63 -2.99 16.85 -8.62
CA LEU A 63 -1.57 16.50 -8.50
C LEU A 63 -0.85 16.61 -9.85
N PRO A 64 0.44 16.99 -9.86
CA PRO A 64 1.20 17.08 -11.10
C PRO A 64 1.42 15.69 -11.73
N ILE A 65 1.39 15.65 -13.07
CA ILE A 65 1.75 14.47 -13.86
C ILE A 65 2.70 14.89 -15.00
N MET A 66 3.41 13.94 -15.60
CA MET A 66 4.37 14.25 -16.66
C MET A 66 3.75 15.03 -17.82
N GLY A 67 4.58 15.87 -18.45
CA GLY A 67 4.17 16.69 -19.59
C GLY A 67 3.55 18.03 -19.19
N GLY A 68 3.75 18.47 -17.95
CA GLY A 68 3.25 19.77 -17.45
C GLY A 68 1.74 19.80 -17.22
N LYS A 69 1.13 18.63 -17.02
CA LYS A 69 -0.31 18.48 -16.78
C LYS A 69 -0.58 18.20 -15.30
N THR A 70 -1.85 18.24 -14.91
CA THR A 70 -2.36 17.74 -13.63
C THR A 70 -3.30 16.56 -13.86
N TYR A 71 -3.59 15.82 -12.78
CA TYR A 71 -4.69 14.88 -12.73
C TYR A 71 -5.48 15.03 -11.42
N ASN A 72 -6.76 14.68 -11.46
CA ASN A 72 -7.66 14.73 -10.31
C ASN A 72 -7.42 13.50 -9.44
N ALA A 73 -6.68 13.68 -8.35
CA ALA A 73 -6.42 12.64 -7.37
C ALA A 73 -7.46 12.66 -6.26
N MET A 74 -7.80 11.48 -5.76
CA MET A 74 -8.46 11.33 -4.46
C MET A 74 -7.40 10.84 -3.48
N THR A 75 -7.28 11.45 -2.31
CA THR A 75 -6.12 11.24 -1.43
C THR A 75 -6.53 10.98 0.01
N PHE A 76 -5.61 10.35 0.75
CA PHE A 76 -5.61 10.42 2.20
C PHE A 76 -4.55 11.46 2.61
N SER A 77 -5.01 12.55 3.21
CA SER A 77 -4.20 13.65 3.74
C SER A 77 -3.35 14.35 2.69
N GLU A 78 -3.95 14.67 1.53
CA GLU A 78 -3.36 15.49 0.44
C GLU A 78 -2.09 14.90 -0.20
N GLN A 79 -1.82 13.61 0.00
CA GLN A 79 -0.66 12.93 -0.57
C GLN A 79 -1.03 11.58 -1.18
N VAL A 80 -0.21 11.15 -2.14
CA VAL A 80 -0.26 9.83 -2.75
C VAL A 80 1.16 9.25 -2.72
N PRO A 81 1.40 8.11 -2.05
CA PRO A 81 0.45 7.36 -1.23
C PRO A 81 0.04 8.14 0.02
N GLY A 82 -1.05 7.73 0.66
CA GLY A 82 -1.44 8.20 1.98
C GLY A 82 -0.37 7.90 3.04
N PRO A 83 -0.48 8.50 4.24
CA PRO A 83 0.46 8.30 5.35
C PRO A 83 0.69 6.82 5.69
N THR A 84 1.92 6.44 6.00
CA THR A 84 2.23 5.07 6.42
C THR A 84 1.79 4.82 7.86
N LEU A 85 0.99 3.78 8.10
CA LEU A 85 0.78 3.25 9.44
C LEU A 85 1.94 2.29 9.77
N ARG A 86 2.61 2.46 10.91
CA ARG A 86 3.56 1.48 11.43
C ARG A 86 3.25 1.16 12.88
N VAL A 87 3.06 -0.12 13.17
CA VAL A 87 2.69 -0.64 14.50
C VAL A 87 3.41 -1.96 14.78
N THR A 88 3.44 -2.39 16.03
CA THR A 88 3.90 -3.73 16.38
C THR A 88 2.71 -4.70 16.44
N GLN A 89 2.93 -5.95 16.05
CA GLN A 89 1.92 -7.00 16.15
C GLN A 89 1.37 -7.09 17.58
N GLY A 90 0.04 -6.94 17.70
CA GLY A 90 -0.69 -6.91 18.97
C GLY A 90 -1.03 -5.50 19.47
N ASP A 91 -0.55 -4.44 18.82
CA ASP A 91 -0.99 -3.07 19.07
C ASP A 91 -2.45 -2.89 18.65
N VAL A 92 -3.14 -1.95 19.31
CA VAL A 92 -4.46 -1.47 18.91
C VAL A 92 -4.28 -0.29 17.98
N VAL A 93 -4.89 -0.36 16.80
CA VAL A 93 -4.97 0.76 15.87
C VAL A 93 -6.33 1.42 16.06
N LYS A 94 -6.31 2.73 16.30
CA LYS A 94 -7.50 3.60 16.32
C LYS A 94 -7.51 4.43 15.05
N MET A 95 -8.28 3.98 14.06
CA MET A 95 -8.38 4.65 12.76
C MET A 95 -9.48 5.70 12.84
N THR A 96 -9.14 6.95 12.51
CA THR A 96 -10.10 8.05 12.36
C THR A 96 -10.05 8.57 10.94
N LEU A 97 -11.19 8.59 10.25
CA LEU A 97 -11.33 9.20 8.93
C LEU A 97 -12.23 10.43 9.03
N THR A 98 -11.70 11.58 8.64
CA THR A 98 -12.45 12.85 8.54
C THR A 98 -12.62 13.23 7.08
N ILE A 99 -13.84 13.60 6.69
CA ILE A 99 -14.12 14.16 5.36
C ILE A 99 -14.52 15.63 5.53
N PRO A 100 -13.78 16.59 4.93
CA PRO A 100 -14.14 18.00 4.99
C PRO A 100 -15.54 18.28 4.42
N ASP A 101 -16.22 19.32 4.93
CA ASP A 101 -17.57 19.73 4.50
C ASP A 101 -17.61 20.14 3.01
N ASP A 102 -16.49 20.61 2.45
CA ASP A 102 -16.35 21.07 1.07
C ASP A 102 -15.87 19.99 0.09
N GLU A 103 -15.64 18.76 0.57
CA GLU A 103 -15.36 17.61 -0.28
C GLU A 103 -16.59 17.22 -1.11
N VAL A 104 -16.38 16.81 -2.36
CA VAL A 104 -17.48 16.57 -3.31
C VAL A 104 -18.07 15.17 -3.21
N THR A 105 -17.36 14.24 -2.57
CA THR A 105 -17.77 12.83 -2.47
C THR A 105 -17.43 12.25 -1.10
N GLY A 106 -18.19 11.23 -0.70
CA GLY A 106 -17.86 10.46 0.49
C GLY A 106 -16.63 9.56 0.27
N HIS A 107 -15.95 9.23 1.35
CA HIS A 107 -14.85 8.28 1.32
C HIS A 107 -14.95 7.31 2.51
N GLY A 108 -14.39 6.12 2.36
CA GLY A 108 -14.18 5.19 3.47
C GLY A 108 -12.71 4.81 3.58
N ASN A 109 -12.40 3.88 4.49
CA ASN A 109 -11.04 3.39 4.69
C ASN A 109 -11.08 1.92 5.14
N ASP A 110 -10.63 1.04 4.26
CA ASP A 110 -10.45 -0.39 4.45
C ASP A 110 -8.98 -0.67 4.76
N MET A 111 -8.70 -1.20 5.96
CA MET A 111 -7.37 -1.55 6.43
C MET A 111 -7.18 -3.06 6.33
N HIS A 112 -6.36 -3.57 5.40
CA HIS A 112 -6.17 -5.03 5.26
C HIS A 112 -5.40 -5.65 6.43
N ALA A 113 -4.72 -4.84 7.23
CA ALA A 113 -4.14 -5.26 8.50
C ALA A 113 -5.20 -5.57 9.58
N SER A 114 -6.45 -5.20 9.33
CA SER A 114 -7.58 -5.47 10.22
C SER A 114 -8.33 -6.75 9.78
N GLN A 115 -8.80 -7.52 10.75
CA GLN A 115 -9.59 -8.74 10.51
C GLN A 115 -11.06 -8.51 10.86
N MET A 116 -11.66 -7.44 10.30
CA MET A 116 -13.04 -7.04 10.58
C MET A 116 -13.93 -7.12 9.34
N SER A 117 -15.25 -7.02 9.56
CA SER A 117 -16.22 -7.02 8.45
C SER A 117 -16.21 -5.68 7.71
N ALA A 118 -16.47 -5.73 6.40
CA ALA A 118 -16.45 -4.55 5.52
C ALA A 118 -17.43 -3.43 5.94
N GLY A 119 -18.47 -3.75 6.73
CA GLY A 119 -19.41 -2.76 7.26
C GLY A 119 -18.79 -1.75 8.23
N ASN A 120 -17.58 -1.99 8.73
CA ASN A 120 -16.83 -1.01 9.53
C ASN A 120 -16.11 0.03 8.65
N PHE A 121 -15.95 -0.24 7.36
CA PHE A 121 -15.26 0.62 6.41
C PHE A 121 -16.25 1.39 5.54
N GLU A 122 -17.49 1.58 5.99
CA GLU A 122 -18.51 2.28 5.21
C GLU A 122 -18.10 3.71 4.85
N SER A 123 -18.75 4.24 3.82
CA SER A 123 -18.51 5.61 3.38
C SER A 123 -18.90 6.61 4.45
N VAL A 124 -17.99 7.54 4.73
CA VAL A 124 -18.19 8.74 5.55
C VAL A 124 -18.60 9.87 4.61
N ASN A 125 -19.64 10.64 4.95
CA ASN A 125 -20.08 11.75 4.10
C ASN A 125 -19.22 13.00 4.33
N PRO A 126 -19.23 13.95 3.38
CA PRO A 126 -18.66 15.29 3.61
C PRO A 126 -19.18 15.92 4.90
N GLY A 127 -18.24 16.41 5.70
CA GLY A 127 -18.45 16.99 7.03
C GLY A 127 -18.63 16.01 8.18
N GLU A 128 -18.46 14.71 7.92
CA GLU A 128 -18.55 13.67 8.94
C GLU A 128 -17.17 13.10 9.30
N VAL A 129 -17.15 12.44 10.45
CA VAL A 129 -16.00 11.70 10.97
C VAL A 129 -16.45 10.29 11.31
N SER A 130 -15.65 9.29 10.95
CA SER A 130 -15.82 7.92 11.39
C SER A 130 -14.59 7.45 12.15
N GLN A 131 -14.81 6.54 13.10
CA GLN A 131 -13.76 5.94 13.90
C GLN A 131 -14.04 4.46 14.11
N TYR A 132 -13.00 3.63 14.01
CA TYR A 132 -13.05 2.25 14.44
C TYR A 132 -11.70 1.80 14.98
N CYS A 133 -11.70 0.68 15.71
CA CYS A 133 -10.48 0.13 16.30
C CYS A 133 -10.31 -1.35 15.94
N TYR A 134 -9.07 -1.79 15.85
CA TYR A 134 -8.72 -3.20 15.69
C TYR A 134 -7.37 -3.52 16.32
N ILE A 135 -7.13 -4.80 16.60
CA ILE A 135 -5.80 -5.29 16.98
C ILE A 135 -5.05 -5.69 15.71
N ALA A 136 -3.82 -5.20 15.54
CA ALA A 136 -2.94 -5.61 14.44
C ALA A 136 -2.36 -7.00 14.71
N GLU A 137 -3.13 -8.05 14.44
CA GLU A 137 -2.80 -9.42 14.87
C GLU A 137 -1.77 -10.14 14.02
N SER A 138 -1.62 -9.76 12.75
CA SER A 138 -0.74 -10.43 11.80
C SER A 138 0.39 -9.50 11.40
N ALA A 139 1.63 -9.94 11.61
CA ALA A 139 2.81 -9.23 11.14
C ALA A 139 2.94 -9.31 9.61
N GLY A 140 3.39 -8.23 8.98
CA GLY A 140 3.54 -8.12 7.54
C GLY A 140 3.39 -6.69 7.03
N ILE A 141 3.30 -6.57 5.71
CA ILE A 141 2.90 -5.35 5.01
C ILE A 141 1.51 -5.58 4.44
N PHE A 142 0.63 -4.60 4.64
CA PHE A 142 -0.75 -4.64 4.21
C PHE A 142 -1.12 -3.34 3.54
N LYS A 143 -1.85 -3.42 2.44
CA LYS A 143 -2.54 -2.26 1.88
C LYS A 143 -3.59 -1.71 2.85
N TYR A 144 -3.78 -0.41 2.83
CA TYR A 144 -5.08 0.17 3.17
C TYR A 144 -5.54 1.05 2.02
N HIS A 145 -6.84 1.19 1.85
CA HIS A 145 -7.39 1.95 0.74
C HIS A 145 -8.79 2.46 0.99
N CYS A 146 -9.28 3.36 0.14
CA CYS A 146 -10.67 3.76 0.20
C CYS A 146 -11.59 2.62 -0.23
N SER A 147 -12.66 2.40 0.54
CA SER A 147 -13.73 1.44 0.23
C SER A 147 -14.76 1.99 -0.76
N GLY A 148 -14.58 3.21 -1.28
CA GLY A 148 -15.53 3.89 -2.15
C GLY A 148 -16.78 4.38 -1.41
N VAL A 149 -17.81 4.77 -2.16
CA VAL A 149 -19.10 5.19 -1.59
C VAL A 149 -20.00 3.98 -1.49
N LYS A 150 -20.05 3.33 -0.32
CA LYS A 150 -20.78 2.08 -0.10
C LYS A 150 -20.34 0.98 -1.09
N LEU A 151 -19.03 0.82 -1.26
CA LEU A 151 -18.38 -0.09 -2.21
C LEU A 151 -18.57 0.26 -3.70
N ILE A 152 -19.26 1.36 -4.01
CA ILE A 152 -19.40 1.87 -5.38
C ILE A 152 -18.19 2.75 -5.72
N GLY A 153 -17.62 2.52 -6.91
CA GLY A 153 -16.49 3.31 -7.42
C GLY A 153 -15.18 3.05 -6.70
N MET A 154 -15.05 1.96 -5.93
CA MET A 154 -13.82 1.64 -5.21
C MET A 154 -12.58 1.65 -6.13
N ASP A 155 -12.72 1.15 -7.36
CA ASP A 155 -11.70 1.20 -8.39
C ASP A 155 -11.23 2.63 -8.68
N GLN A 156 -12.15 3.57 -8.89
CA GLN A 156 -11.84 4.98 -9.10
C GLN A 156 -11.12 5.58 -7.88
N HIS A 157 -11.65 5.37 -6.68
CA HIS A 157 -11.06 5.97 -5.47
C HIS A 157 -9.64 5.47 -5.23
N VAL A 158 -9.41 4.17 -5.35
CA VAL A 158 -8.08 3.57 -5.18
C VAL A 158 -7.14 3.98 -6.30
N LEU A 159 -7.51 3.77 -7.57
CA LEU A 159 -6.60 3.99 -8.70
C LEU A 159 -6.32 5.48 -8.95
N SER A 160 -7.15 6.39 -8.41
CA SER A 160 -6.89 7.83 -8.39
C SER A 160 -6.04 8.31 -7.20
N GLY A 161 -5.67 7.44 -6.25
CA GLY A 161 -4.67 7.78 -5.22
C GLY A 161 -5.03 7.45 -3.77
N MET A 162 -6.25 6.99 -3.45
CA MET A 162 -6.64 6.70 -2.05
C MET A 162 -6.16 5.32 -1.62
N TYR A 163 -4.86 5.20 -1.43
CA TYR A 163 -4.20 4.02 -0.91
C TYR A 163 -3.00 4.39 -0.05
N GLY A 164 -2.59 3.47 0.81
CA GLY A 164 -1.31 3.50 1.51
C GLY A 164 -0.96 2.12 2.03
N ILE A 165 0.02 2.05 2.92
CA ILE A 165 0.42 0.79 3.57
C ILE A 165 0.38 0.90 5.09
N ALA A 166 0.05 -0.24 5.71
CA ALA A 166 0.25 -0.54 7.10
C ALA A 166 1.38 -1.57 7.23
N ILE A 167 2.42 -1.20 7.96
CA ILE A 167 3.53 -2.07 8.34
C ILE A 167 3.25 -2.54 9.77
N VAL A 168 3.06 -3.86 9.93
CA VAL A 168 2.91 -4.51 11.23
C VAL A 168 4.21 -5.25 11.53
N ASP A 169 5.07 -4.63 12.32
CA ASP A 169 6.34 -5.22 12.75
C ASP A 169 6.07 -6.48 13.60
N PRO A 170 6.83 -7.59 13.43
CA PRO A 170 6.63 -8.79 14.24
C PRO A 170 6.86 -8.53 15.73
N ALA A 171 6.00 -9.08 16.61
CA ALA A 171 6.11 -8.88 18.07
C ALA A 171 7.46 -9.34 18.66
N ASN A 172 8.14 -10.27 17.98
CA ASN A 172 9.45 -10.79 18.38
C ASN A 172 10.59 -10.29 17.46
N GLY A 173 10.38 -9.17 16.78
CA GLY A 173 11.32 -8.56 15.84
C GLY A 173 11.48 -9.33 14.52
N TYR A 174 12.07 -8.66 13.53
CA TYR A 174 12.46 -9.28 12.27
C TYR A 174 13.57 -10.32 12.49
N LYS A 175 13.70 -11.26 11.54
CA LYS A 175 14.77 -12.26 11.57
C LYS A 175 16.01 -11.72 10.86
N LYS A 176 17.18 -12.07 11.39
CA LYS A 176 18.48 -11.82 10.74
C LYS A 176 18.45 -12.25 9.28
N LEU A 177 19.11 -11.49 8.42
CA LEU A 177 19.28 -11.86 7.01
C LEU A 177 20.51 -12.75 6.88
N MET A 178 20.39 -13.83 6.12
CA MET A 178 21.51 -14.67 5.71
C MET A 178 21.67 -14.48 4.20
N VAL A 179 22.87 -14.08 3.79
CA VAL A 179 23.26 -13.95 2.38
C VAL A 179 24.32 -15.01 2.10
N GLU A 180 24.10 -15.80 1.05
CA GLU A 180 25.05 -16.81 0.58
C GLU A 180 25.54 -16.40 -0.82
N LYS A 181 26.84 -16.14 -0.94
CA LYS A 181 27.49 -15.79 -2.20
C LYS A 181 28.73 -16.68 -2.39
N THR A 182 29.26 -16.73 -3.61
CA THR A 182 30.55 -17.38 -3.88
C THR A 182 31.63 -16.31 -3.92
N SER A 183 32.67 -16.47 -3.11
CA SER A 183 33.79 -15.54 -3.05
C SER A 183 34.68 -15.64 -4.30
N GLY A 184 35.60 -14.68 -4.48
CA GLY A 184 36.58 -14.70 -5.56
C GLY A 184 37.54 -15.91 -5.52
N SER A 185 37.67 -16.61 -4.38
CA SER A 185 38.42 -17.87 -4.27
C SER A 185 37.62 -19.10 -4.69
N GLY A 186 36.32 -18.95 -4.99
CA GLY A 186 35.40 -20.04 -5.34
C GLY A 186 34.79 -20.76 -4.13
N GLU A 187 34.99 -20.24 -2.92
CA GLU A 187 34.40 -20.79 -1.70
C GLU A 187 33.02 -20.17 -1.43
N LEU A 188 32.13 -20.94 -0.80
CA LEU A 188 30.86 -20.42 -0.33
C LEU A 188 31.09 -19.52 0.89
N ASP A 189 30.61 -18.28 0.80
CA ASP A 189 30.59 -17.33 1.90
C ASP A 189 29.15 -17.13 2.38
N ARG A 190 28.94 -17.35 3.68
CA ARG A 190 27.65 -17.17 4.35
C ARG A 190 27.79 -16.07 5.38
N LYS A 191 27.17 -14.94 5.10
CA LYS A 191 27.17 -13.80 6.00
C LYS A 191 25.80 -13.59 6.61
N PHE A 192 25.79 -13.33 7.91
CA PHE A 192 24.58 -13.01 8.65
C PHE A 192 24.59 -11.54 9.02
N TYR A 193 23.56 -10.82 8.59
CA TYR A 193 23.31 -9.43 8.93
C TYR A 193 22.28 -9.35 10.05
N ASP A 194 22.38 -8.31 10.87
CA ASP A 194 21.36 -8.04 11.89
C ASP A 194 19.99 -7.78 11.26
N ALA A 195 18.93 -7.95 12.04
CA ALA A 195 17.56 -7.79 11.55
C ALA A 195 17.21 -6.34 11.21
N ASP A 196 17.91 -5.41 11.85
CA ASP A 196 17.86 -3.98 11.57
C ASP A 196 18.37 -3.72 10.15
N ALA A 197 17.68 -2.84 9.43
CA ALA A 197 17.93 -2.54 8.03
C ALA A 197 17.70 -1.05 7.77
N LEU A 198 18.35 -0.51 6.73
CA LEU A 198 17.90 0.73 6.11
C LEU A 198 16.62 0.44 5.34
N GLU A 199 15.53 1.15 5.66
CA GLU A 199 14.19 0.83 5.16
C GLU A 199 13.69 1.83 4.13
N PHE A 200 13.14 1.32 3.04
CA PHE A 200 12.43 2.11 2.02
C PHE A 200 11.04 1.54 1.75
N GLN A 201 10.17 2.37 1.17
CA GLN A 201 8.81 1.99 0.80
C GLN A 201 8.57 2.33 -0.67
N LEU A 202 8.09 1.35 -1.45
CA LEU A 202 7.75 1.53 -2.86
C LEU A 202 6.31 1.04 -3.08
N GLN A 203 5.43 1.96 -3.42
CA GLN A 203 4.02 1.69 -3.67
C GLN A 203 3.72 1.93 -5.15
N TYR A 204 3.41 0.85 -5.88
CA TYR A 204 3.16 0.88 -7.31
C TYR A 204 1.67 1.11 -7.59
N ASN A 205 1.35 1.88 -8.63
CA ASN A 205 -0.01 2.01 -9.11
C ASN A 205 -0.06 2.22 -10.64
N GLN A 206 -1.12 1.75 -11.27
CA GLN A 206 -1.47 2.11 -12.65
C GLN A 206 -2.49 3.24 -12.64
N LEU A 207 -2.24 4.29 -13.44
CA LEU A 207 -3.19 5.38 -13.65
C LEU A 207 -3.94 5.15 -14.97
N TYR A 208 -5.25 5.39 -14.94
CA TYR A 208 -6.15 5.32 -16.09
C TYR A 208 -6.81 6.68 -16.23
N LEU A 209 -6.27 7.52 -17.10
CA LEU A 209 -6.63 8.93 -17.16
C LEU A 209 -7.14 9.34 -18.54
N THR A 210 -8.18 10.18 -18.59
CA THR A 210 -8.54 10.90 -19.80
C THR A 210 -7.48 11.97 -20.13
N PRO A 211 -7.48 12.56 -21.34
CA PRO A 211 -6.56 13.65 -21.68
C PRO A 211 -6.60 14.86 -20.73
N GLU A 212 -7.73 15.06 -20.05
CA GLU A 212 -8.01 16.11 -19.05
C GLU A 212 -7.60 15.72 -17.63
N GLY A 213 -7.07 14.51 -17.41
CA GLY A 213 -6.60 14.06 -16.09
C GLY A 213 -7.69 13.51 -15.17
N ASN A 214 -8.85 13.13 -15.71
CA ASN A 214 -9.92 12.45 -14.96
C ASN A 214 -9.76 10.92 -15.03
N TYR A 215 -10.34 10.19 -14.08
CA TYR A 215 -10.37 8.73 -14.14
C TYR A 215 -11.13 8.21 -15.38
N ASP A 216 -10.50 7.31 -16.12
CA ASP A 216 -11.07 6.65 -17.30
C ASP A 216 -11.39 5.18 -16.99
N ALA A 217 -12.64 4.93 -16.58
CA ALA A 217 -13.13 3.59 -16.29
C ALA A 217 -13.09 2.68 -17.53
N GLY A 218 -13.30 3.23 -18.73
CA GLY A 218 -13.28 2.46 -19.98
C GLY A 218 -11.89 1.92 -20.27
N ALA A 219 -10.87 2.76 -20.12
CA ALA A 219 -9.48 2.37 -20.22
C ALA A 219 -9.08 1.37 -19.11
N MET A 220 -9.55 1.59 -17.87
CA MET A 220 -9.29 0.68 -16.75
C MET A 220 -9.82 -0.73 -17.01
N PHE A 221 -11.08 -0.89 -17.42
CA PHE A 221 -11.66 -2.21 -17.69
C PHE A 221 -11.00 -2.94 -18.88
N GLN A 222 -10.30 -2.21 -19.75
CA GLN A 222 -9.50 -2.77 -20.84
C GLN A 222 -8.04 -3.01 -20.45
N HIS A 223 -7.63 -2.63 -19.24
CA HIS A 223 -6.23 -2.62 -18.81
C HIS A 223 -5.32 -1.80 -19.75
N HIS A 224 -5.84 -0.68 -20.24
CA HIS A 224 -5.10 0.28 -21.07
C HIS A 224 -4.65 1.46 -20.21
N ASN A 225 -3.64 1.24 -19.36
CA ASN A 225 -3.16 2.29 -18.47
C ASN A 225 -2.46 3.42 -19.24
N THR A 226 -2.59 4.65 -18.75
CA THR A 226 -1.93 5.83 -19.34
C THR A 226 -0.59 6.11 -18.69
N ALA A 227 -0.41 5.70 -17.45
CA ALA A 227 0.86 5.81 -16.72
C ALA A 227 1.00 4.71 -15.68
N THR A 228 2.24 4.47 -15.28
CA THR A 228 2.58 3.75 -14.04
C THR A 228 3.35 4.69 -13.13
N VAL A 229 3.11 4.57 -11.83
CA VAL A 229 3.75 5.41 -10.83
C VAL A 229 4.34 4.57 -9.70
N VAL A 230 5.38 5.10 -9.07
CA VAL A 230 5.92 4.61 -7.81
C VAL A 230 5.83 5.74 -6.80
N ASN A 231 5.17 5.49 -5.68
CA ASN A 231 4.79 6.48 -4.68
C ASN A 231 4.10 7.71 -5.30
N GLY A 232 3.10 7.47 -6.15
CA GLY A 232 2.33 8.53 -6.81
C GLY A 232 3.05 9.28 -7.94
N MET A 233 4.33 8.99 -8.20
CA MET A 233 5.16 9.72 -9.18
C MET A 233 5.58 8.84 -10.37
N GLN A 234 5.44 9.35 -11.59
CA GLN A 234 6.10 8.75 -12.76
C GLN A 234 7.59 9.09 -12.69
N PHE A 235 8.50 8.12 -12.86
CA PHE A 235 9.94 8.38 -12.79
C PHE A 235 10.39 9.08 -11.49
N GLY A 236 9.71 8.85 -10.36
CA GLY A 236 10.00 9.51 -9.08
C GLY A 236 11.38 9.18 -8.46
N TYR A 237 12.16 8.29 -9.09
CA TYR A 237 13.48 7.85 -8.62
C TYR A 237 14.58 8.05 -9.67
N VAL A 238 14.31 8.79 -10.76
CA VAL A 238 15.37 9.19 -11.72
C VAL A 238 16.02 10.49 -11.27
N PRO A 239 17.34 10.68 -11.34
CA PRO A 239 17.97 11.83 -10.68
C PRO A 239 17.40 13.19 -11.16
N ASN A 240 17.36 14.20 -10.28
CA ASN A 240 16.95 15.58 -10.59
C ASN A 240 18.17 16.54 -10.59
N MET A 241 17.93 17.85 -10.70
CA MET A 241 19.01 18.84 -10.74
C MET A 241 19.92 18.83 -9.50
N ALA A 242 19.39 18.56 -8.31
CA ALA A 242 20.19 18.48 -7.08
C ALA A 242 21.14 17.29 -7.13
N HIS A 243 20.68 16.16 -7.67
CA HIS A 243 21.50 14.99 -7.88
C HIS A 243 22.55 15.22 -8.97
N ASN A 244 22.18 15.89 -10.07
CA ASN A 244 23.13 16.28 -11.12
C ASN A 244 24.27 17.13 -10.55
N LEU A 245 23.95 18.10 -9.67
CA LEU A 245 24.96 18.88 -8.97
C LEU A 245 25.84 18.01 -8.06
N LEU A 246 25.25 17.09 -7.30
CA LEU A 246 25.97 16.22 -6.38
C LEU A 246 26.98 15.31 -7.10
N VAL A 247 26.59 14.73 -8.24
CA VAL A 247 27.41 13.73 -8.94
C VAL A 247 28.32 14.36 -10.00
N ASN A 248 27.80 15.33 -10.76
CA ASN A 248 28.50 15.91 -11.91
C ASN A 248 29.08 17.31 -11.64
N GLY A 249 28.74 17.95 -10.53
CA GLY A 249 29.12 19.34 -10.24
C GLY A 249 28.38 20.37 -11.10
N ASP A 250 27.36 19.97 -11.87
CA ASP A 250 26.61 20.82 -12.79
C ASP A 250 25.14 20.41 -12.81
N VAL A 251 24.25 21.33 -12.45
CA VAL A 251 22.78 21.13 -12.45
C VAL A 251 22.21 20.81 -13.83
N ASN A 252 22.88 21.23 -14.91
CA ASN A 252 22.43 21.06 -16.29
C ASN A 252 22.97 19.79 -16.95
N LYS A 253 23.86 19.06 -16.27
CA LYS A 253 24.44 17.82 -16.79
C LYS A 253 23.70 16.63 -16.19
N ASN A 254 22.68 16.19 -16.93
CA ASN A 254 21.84 15.06 -16.55
C ASN A 254 22.67 13.77 -16.37
N ILE A 255 22.51 13.10 -15.21
CA ILE A 255 23.11 11.78 -14.94
C ILE A 255 22.45 10.70 -15.80
N PHE A 256 21.13 10.80 -16.00
CA PHE A 256 20.34 9.84 -16.76
C PHE A 256 19.69 10.53 -17.97
N VAL A 257 19.52 9.78 -19.07
CA VAL A 257 19.02 10.36 -20.34
C VAL A 257 17.58 10.87 -20.25
N ALA A 258 16.78 10.36 -19.30
CA ALA A 258 15.41 10.77 -19.06
C ALA A 258 15.24 11.32 -17.64
N GLN A 259 15.17 12.65 -17.50
CA GLN A 259 14.94 13.34 -16.21
C GLN A 259 13.80 14.35 -16.34
N PRO A 260 12.53 13.90 -16.30
CA PRO A 260 11.37 14.77 -16.49
C PRO A 260 11.11 15.70 -15.29
N TRP A 261 11.66 15.41 -14.11
CA TRP A 261 11.43 16.14 -12.86
C TRP A 261 12.69 16.85 -12.34
N ASN A 262 13.25 17.76 -13.15
CA ASN A 262 14.49 18.45 -12.76
C ASN A 262 14.29 19.58 -11.75
N GLY A 263 13.11 20.20 -11.71
CA GLY A 263 12.81 21.34 -10.85
C GLY A 263 12.57 20.97 -9.38
N LEU A 264 12.99 21.85 -8.47
CA LEU A 264 12.78 21.69 -7.02
C LEU A 264 11.39 22.18 -6.57
N GLU A 265 10.66 22.89 -7.44
CA GLU A 265 9.32 23.41 -7.20
C GLU A 265 8.26 22.31 -6.99
N HIS A 266 8.57 21.07 -7.39
CA HIS A 266 7.68 19.93 -7.25
C HIS A 266 7.59 19.39 -5.81
N LYS A 267 8.32 19.96 -4.84
CA LYS A 267 8.26 19.64 -3.40
C LYS A 267 8.35 18.13 -3.12
N GLN A 268 7.30 17.52 -2.57
CA GLN A 268 7.24 16.08 -2.28
C GLN A 268 7.17 15.20 -3.54
N TYR A 269 6.84 15.79 -4.69
CA TYR A 269 6.74 15.12 -5.99
C TYR A 269 7.99 15.28 -6.85
N GLN A 270 9.05 15.88 -6.31
CA GLN A 270 10.35 15.86 -6.98
C GLN A 270 10.99 14.48 -6.83
N SER A 271 11.83 14.11 -7.79
CA SER A 271 12.52 12.83 -7.70
C SER A 271 13.37 12.68 -6.43
N GLN A 272 13.30 11.48 -5.83
CA GLN A 272 14.01 11.08 -4.63
C GLN A 272 14.94 9.92 -4.99
N LEU A 273 16.26 10.09 -4.87
CA LEU A 273 17.16 8.94 -5.03
C LEU A 273 17.18 8.10 -3.75
N LEU A 274 17.35 6.79 -3.94
CA LEU A 274 17.66 5.87 -2.86
C LEU A 274 19.18 5.74 -2.77
N PHE A 275 19.76 6.16 -1.65
CA PHE A 275 21.19 6.01 -1.37
C PHE A 275 21.38 4.88 -0.37
N VAL A 276 22.29 3.98 -0.67
CA VAL A 276 22.66 2.84 0.15
C VAL A 276 24.18 2.76 0.20
N GLU A 277 24.72 2.36 1.34
CA GLU A 277 26.14 2.04 1.46
C GLU A 277 26.38 0.59 1.04
N ASN A 278 27.56 0.30 0.48
CA ASN A 278 27.96 -1.08 0.20
C ASN A 278 27.99 -1.86 1.53
N ASP A 279 27.66 -3.14 1.47
CA ASP A 279 27.57 -4.05 2.62
C ASP A 279 26.49 -3.69 3.66
N GLN A 280 25.54 -2.82 3.29
CA GLN A 280 24.42 -2.43 4.15
C GLN A 280 23.21 -3.33 3.91
N HIS A 281 22.60 -3.81 5.00
CA HIS A 281 21.30 -4.48 4.96
C HIS A 281 20.20 -3.48 4.69
N VAL A 282 19.51 -3.65 3.56
CA VAL A 282 18.40 -2.82 3.11
C VAL A 282 17.12 -3.64 3.08
N ARG A 283 16.02 -3.04 3.54
CA ARG A 283 14.68 -3.62 3.49
C ARG A 283 13.73 -2.72 2.72
N LEU A 284 13.07 -3.29 1.72
CA LEU A 284 12.07 -2.62 0.89
C LEU A 284 10.69 -3.15 1.24
N PHE A 285 9.80 -2.29 1.70
CA PHE A 285 8.38 -2.55 1.84
C PHE A 285 7.70 -2.19 0.51
N ILE A 286 7.25 -3.19 -0.22
CA ILE A 286 6.74 -3.01 -1.58
C ILE A 286 5.28 -3.43 -1.63
N GLU A 287 4.41 -2.53 -2.09
CA GLU A 287 2.99 -2.80 -2.27
C GLU A 287 2.58 -2.44 -3.70
N ASN A 288 1.86 -3.33 -4.37
CA ASN A 288 1.23 -3.02 -5.64
C ASN A 288 -0.23 -2.66 -5.40
N GLN A 289 -0.52 -1.36 -5.45
CA GLN A 289 -1.84 -0.81 -5.16
C GLN A 289 -2.81 -0.99 -6.33
N GLY A 290 -2.27 -1.19 -7.52
CA GLY A 290 -3.02 -1.29 -8.75
C GLY A 290 -3.70 -2.64 -8.97
N ASN A 291 -4.29 -2.77 -10.14
CA ASN A 291 -5.07 -3.93 -10.59
C ASN A 291 -4.29 -4.84 -11.55
N GLU A 292 -3.10 -4.44 -11.99
CA GLU A 292 -2.23 -5.23 -12.87
C GLU A 292 -0.96 -5.70 -12.15
N PRO A 293 -0.42 -6.88 -12.47
CA PRO A 293 0.81 -7.38 -11.83
C PRO A 293 2.04 -6.54 -12.21
N VAL A 294 2.99 -6.46 -11.27
CA VAL A 294 4.31 -5.87 -11.51
C VAL A 294 5.40 -6.92 -11.35
N PHE A 295 6.47 -6.79 -12.13
CA PHE A 295 7.66 -7.63 -12.06
C PHE A 295 8.78 -6.79 -11.47
N PHE A 296 8.98 -6.90 -10.16
CA PHE A 296 9.97 -6.11 -9.46
C PHE A 296 11.37 -6.69 -9.67
N HIS A 297 12.29 -5.86 -10.11
CA HIS A 297 13.67 -6.21 -10.37
C HIS A 297 14.58 -5.03 -10.02
N ILE A 298 15.76 -5.32 -9.48
CA ILE A 298 16.83 -4.35 -9.27
C ILE A 298 17.96 -4.74 -10.21
N VAL A 299 18.23 -3.90 -11.20
CA VAL A 299 19.25 -4.18 -12.23
C VAL A 299 20.62 -4.27 -11.57
N GLY A 300 21.30 -5.39 -11.80
CA GLY A 300 22.64 -5.65 -11.25
C GLY A 300 22.65 -6.36 -9.90
N GLU A 301 21.47 -6.65 -9.32
CA GLU A 301 21.36 -7.23 -7.98
C GLU A 301 20.52 -8.51 -7.95
N ILE A 302 20.67 -9.25 -6.85
CA ILE A 302 19.86 -10.39 -6.49
C ILE A 302 19.06 -10.04 -5.22
N LEU A 303 17.77 -10.36 -5.21
CA LEU A 303 16.94 -10.17 -4.03
C LEU A 303 17.24 -11.29 -3.03
N ASP A 304 17.98 -10.96 -1.97
CA ASP A 304 18.48 -11.94 -1.01
C ASP A 304 17.36 -12.65 -0.25
N ARG A 305 16.28 -11.94 0.08
CA ARG A 305 15.09 -12.53 0.72
C ARG A 305 13.82 -11.82 0.29
N VAL A 306 12.83 -12.60 -0.16
CA VAL A 306 11.47 -12.11 -0.43
C VAL A 306 10.49 -12.74 0.55
N VAL A 307 9.76 -11.90 1.28
CA VAL A 307 8.71 -12.28 2.21
C VAL A 307 7.37 -11.79 1.69
N GLN A 308 6.35 -12.65 1.69
CA GLN A 308 4.95 -12.25 1.50
C GLN A 308 4.15 -12.70 2.72
N GLY A 309 3.39 -11.77 3.29
CA GLY A 309 2.82 -11.92 4.63
C GLY A 309 3.93 -12.11 5.67
N ASN A 310 3.93 -13.24 6.38
CA ASN A 310 4.94 -13.60 7.37
C ASN A 310 5.82 -14.80 6.96
N ARG A 311 5.84 -15.13 5.66
CA ARG A 311 6.58 -16.29 5.12
C ARG A 311 7.60 -15.86 4.09
N VAL A 312 8.83 -16.35 4.26
CA VAL A 312 9.86 -16.28 3.22
C VAL A 312 9.41 -17.14 2.04
N GLN A 313 9.25 -16.51 0.88
CA GLN A 313 8.87 -17.16 -0.36
C GLN A 313 10.09 -17.53 -1.19
N SER A 314 11.16 -16.75 -1.10
CA SER A 314 12.40 -17.00 -1.81
C SER A 314 13.61 -16.46 -1.04
N ALA A 315 14.75 -17.13 -1.21
CA ALA A 315 16.07 -16.64 -0.85
C ALA A 315 16.94 -16.69 -2.12
N ALA A 316 17.44 -15.54 -2.57
CA ALA A 316 18.14 -15.33 -3.84
C ALA A 316 17.28 -15.50 -5.12
N THR A 317 16.51 -14.46 -5.48
CA THR A 317 15.77 -14.39 -6.77
C THR A 317 16.12 -13.13 -7.54
N GLU A 318 16.15 -13.20 -8.88
CA GLU A 318 16.45 -12.04 -9.72
C GLU A 318 15.29 -11.03 -9.80
N THR A 319 14.06 -11.55 -9.92
CA THR A 319 12.84 -10.79 -10.17
C THR A 319 11.72 -11.46 -9.39
N TRP A 320 10.78 -10.68 -8.87
CA TRP A 320 9.59 -11.19 -8.19
C TRP A 320 8.31 -10.63 -8.80
N LEU A 321 7.33 -11.52 -9.04
CA LEU A 321 6.00 -11.14 -9.47
C LEU A 321 5.16 -10.72 -8.26
N LEU A 322 4.61 -9.52 -8.30
CA LEU A 322 3.69 -9.00 -7.30
C LEU A 322 2.34 -8.71 -7.96
N GLY A 323 1.31 -9.47 -7.56
CA GLY A 323 -0.04 -9.27 -8.09
C GLY A 323 -0.62 -7.91 -7.70
N GLY A 324 -1.73 -7.52 -8.34
CA GLY A 324 -2.48 -6.34 -7.92
C GLY A 324 -3.04 -6.52 -6.50
N SER A 325 -2.95 -5.46 -5.69
CA SER A 325 -3.28 -5.47 -4.26
C SER A 325 -2.53 -6.54 -3.46
N GLN A 326 -1.23 -6.70 -3.73
CA GLN A 326 -0.33 -7.55 -2.96
C GLN A 326 0.90 -6.77 -2.49
N GLY A 327 1.35 -7.11 -1.29
CA GLY A 327 2.58 -6.61 -0.70
C GLY A 327 3.67 -7.67 -0.57
N MET A 328 4.92 -7.23 -0.54
CA MET A 328 6.08 -8.03 -0.19
C MET A 328 7.11 -7.21 0.57
N ILE A 329 7.95 -7.89 1.32
CA ILE A 329 9.14 -7.32 1.94
C ILE A 329 10.34 -7.95 1.25
N VAL A 330 11.23 -7.12 0.74
CA VAL A 330 12.48 -7.55 0.11
C VAL A 330 13.63 -7.10 0.98
N ASP A 331 14.47 -8.03 1.44
CA ASP A 331 15.76 -7.69 2.03
C ASP A 331 16.88 -7.94 1.01
N SER A 332 17.86 -7.04 0.96
CA SER A 332 19.00 -7.08 0.04
C SER A 332 20.25 -6.47 0.67
N VAL A 333 21.42 -6.93 0.25
CA VAL A 333 22.72 -6.31 0.54
C VAL A 333 23.48 -6.05 -0.77
N PHE A 334 23.84 -4.79 -0.98
CA PHE A 334 24.52 -4.29 -2.18
C PHE A 334 26.05 -4.40 -2.00
N ASP A 335 26.78 -4.79 -3.05
CA ASP A 335 28.24 -4.96 -3.03
C ASP A 335 29.01 -3.82 -3.71
#